data_AF-R3I747-F1
#
_entry.id   AF-R3I747-F1
#
_cell.length_a   1.000
_cell.length_b   1.000
_cell.length_c   1.000
_cell.angle_alpha   90.00
_cell.angle_beta   90.00
_cell.angle_gamma   90.00
#
_symmetry.space_group_name_H-M   'P 1'
#
loop_
_entity.id
_entity.type
_entity.pdbx_description
1 polymer ?
#
loop_
_entity_poly.entity_id
_entity_poly.type
_entity_poly.pdbx_seq_one_letter_code
_entity_poly.pdbx_strand_id
1 'polypeptide(L)'
;MGMFTKGQKSAAESIYQKEIKKFLKPKDGLTHLVMVNSFSKWINQNFGCEDKYTTQIDEIISSMQLDGYEIVDIKIDSLQNQGLSGSMEGFHTVILYK
;
A
#
# COMPACT_ATOMS: atom_id res chain seq x y z
N MET A 1 -6.14 -3.88 16.23
CA MET A 1 -6.01 -3.76 17.70
C MET A 1 -4.77 -2.92 18.01
N GLY A 2 -4.73 -1.84 18.78
CA GLY A 2 -5.75 -0.87 19.24
C GLY A 2 -5.22 0.59 19.24
N MET A 3 -3.93 0.81 18.97
CA MET A 3 -3.33 2.16 18.73
C MET A 3 -2.30 2.17 17.58
N PHE A 4 -1.41 1.16 17.47
CA PHE A 4 -0.42 1.10 16.37
C PHE A 4 -1.07 1.02 14.99
N THR A 5 -2.15 0.24 14.86
CA THR A 5 -2.92 0.15 13.60
C THR A 5 -3.65 1.45 13.25
N LYS A 6 -4.01 2.28 14.24
CA LYS A 6 -4.64 3.58 13.99
C LYS A 6 -3.65 4.59 13.40
N GLY A 7 -2.41 4.60 13.90
CA GLY A 7 -1.34 5.43 13.35
C GLY A 7 -0.96 5.02 11.92
N GLN A 8 -0.84 3.72 11.66
CA GLN A 8 -0.58 3.18 10.32
C GLN A 8 -1.69 3.54 9.32
N LYS A 9 -2.95 3.36 9.74
CA LYS A 9 -4.13 3.73 8.94
C LYS A 9 -4.18 5.23 8.64
N SER A 10 -4.02 6.09 9.65
CA SER A 10 -4.02 7.55 9.46
C SER A 10 -2.87 8.02 8.55
N ALA A 11 -1.69 7.39 8.65
CA ALA A 11 -0.60 7.66 7.73
C ALA A 11 -0.94 7.25 6.28
N ALA A 12 -1.55 6.07 6.10
CA ALA A 12 -1.99 5.60 4.79
C ALA A 12 -3.09 6.49 4.18
N GLU A 13 -4.08 6.91 4.96
CA GLU A 13 -5.09 7.90 4.55
C GLU A 13 -4.44 9.22 4.11
N SER A 14 -3.45 9.71 4.88
CA SER A 14 -2.74 10.95 4.53
C SER A 14 -1.96 10.83 3.23
N ILE A 15 -1.25 9.72 3.04
CA ILE A 15 -0.50 9.43 1.80
C ILE A 15 -1.46 9.28 0.62
N TYR A 16 -2.59 8.61 0.82
CA TYR A 16 -3.60 8.46 -0.21
C TYR A 16 -4.06 9.83 -0.73
N GLN A 17 -4.45 10.73 0.17
CA GLN A 17 -4.94 12.05 -0.21
C GLN A 17 -3.86 12.98 -0.80
N LYS A 18 -2.63 12.94 -0.27
CA LYS A 18 -1.55 13.87 -0.66
C LYS A 18 -0.74 13.43 -1.88
N GLU A 19 -0.62 12.11 -2.08
CA GLU A 19 0.34 11.57 -3.03
C GLU A 19 -0.27 10.60 -4.03
N ILE A 20 -1.13 9.67 -3.61
CA ILE A 20 -1.65 8.64 -4.53
C ILE A 20 -2.76 9.21 -5.40
N LYS A 21 -3.75 9.89 -4.80
CA LYS A 21 -4.97 10.34 -5.47
C LYS A 21 -4.69 11.26 -6.67
N LYS A 22 -3.65 12.08 -6.62
CA LYS A 22 -3.24 12.97 -7.73
C LYS A 22 -2.72 12.22 -8.97
N PHE A 23 -2.29 10.97 -8.82
CA PHE A 23 -1.84 10.13 -9.93
C PHE A 23 -2.92 9.19 -10.44
N LEU A 24 -4.05 9.08 -9.73
CA LEU A 24 -5.18 8.29 -10.21
C LEU A 24 -5.80 8.96 -11.43
N LYS A 25 -6.03 8.16 -12.46
CA LYS A 25 -6.69 8.60 -13.68
C LYS A 25 -8.21 8.62 -13.47
N PRO A 26 -8.94 9.51 -14.17
CA PRO A 26 -10.39 9.47 -14.16
C PRO A 26 -10.93 8.09 -14.56
N LYS A 27 -12.13 7.76 -14.11
CA LYS A 27 -12.85 6.53 -14.44
C LYS A 27 -13.35 6.57 -15.88
N ASP A 28 -12.44 6.35 -16.82
CA ASP A 28 -12.65 6.41 -18.27
C ASP A 28 -12.93 5.03 -18.89
N GLY A 29 -12.99 3.97 -18.07
CA GLY A 29 -13.23 2.59 -18.50
C GLY A 29 -11.98 1.86 -18.99
N LEU A 30 -10.82 2.53 -19.02
CA LEU A 30 -9.53 1.91 -19.31
C LEU A 30 -8.91 1.33 -18.03
N THR A 31 -8.01 0.37 -18.20
CA THR A 31 -7.21 -0.15 -17.09
C THR A 31 -6.00 0.74 -16.87
N HIS A 32 -5.89 1.27 -15.66
CA HIS A 32 -4.78 2.09 -15.20
C HIS A 32 -3.98 1.36 -14.13
N LEU A 33 -2.81 1.89 -13.82
CA LEU A 33 -1.95 1.34 -12.78
C LEU A 33 -1.48 2.43 -11.82
N VAL A 34 -1.27 2.04 -10.57
CA VAL A 34 -0.56 2.85 -9.59
C VAL A 34 0.37 1.95 -8.80
N MET A 35 1.60 2.40 -8.57
CA MET A 35 2.57 1.69 -7.75
C MET A 35 2.69 2.37 -6.39
N VAL A 36 2.59 1.58 -5.32
CA VAL A 36 2.79 2.01 -3.94
C VAL A 36 4.07 1.37 -3.42
N ASN A 37 4.98 2.21 -2.92
CA ASN A 37 6.17 1.76 -2.21
C ASN A 37 5.87 1.70 -0.71
N SER A 38 6.14 0.57 -0.09
CA SER A 38 5.99 0.39 1.35
C SER A 38 7.14 -0.43 1.92
N PHE A 39 7.27 -0.47 3.24
CA PHE A 39 8.34 -1.20 3.93
C PHE A 39 7.76 -1.97 5.10
N SER A 40 8.26 -3.18 5.32
CA SER A 40 7.92 -4.01 6.49
C SER A 40 8.22 -3.29 7.80
N LYS A 41 7.69 -3.79 8.92
CA LYS A 41 8.03 -3.32 10.27
C LYS A 41 9.39 -3.86 10.75
N TRP A 42 9.75 -5.08 10.34
CA TRP A 42 10.99 -5.80 10.70
C TRP A 42 11.47 -6.69 9.55
N ILE A 43 12.63 -7.35 9.69
CA ILE A 43 13.01 -8.47 8.81
C ILE A 43 11.87 -9.49 8.82
N ASN A 44 11.28 -9.75 7.65
CA ASN A 44 10.03 -10.49 7.50
C ASN A 44 10.21 -12.02 7.61
N GLN A 45 11.16 -12.48 8.44
CA GLN A 45 11.48 -13.91 8.62
C GLN A 45 10.59 -14.60 9.66
N ASN A 46 9.75 -13.86 10.39
CA ASN A 46 8.81 -14.45 11.34
C ASN A 46 7.55 -14.92 10.61
N PHE A 47 7.18 -16.18 10.82
CA PHE A 47 5.90 -16.70 10.33
C PHE A 47 4.74 -15.96 11.01
N GLY A 48 4.00 -15.18 10.23
CA GLY A 48 2.90 -14.36 10.74
C GLY A 48 2.40 -13.35 9.70
N CYS A 49 1.44 -12.52 10.10
CA CYS A 49 0.94 -11.41 9.29
C CYS A 49 1.81 -10.17 9.52
N GLU A 50 2.29 -9.54 8.44
CA GLU A 50 3.03 -8.30 8.50
C GLU A 50 2.05 -7.13 8.69
N ASP A 51 1.82 -6.75 9.94
CA ASP A 51 0.73 -5.85 10.33
C ASP A 51 0.79 -4.46 9.66
N LYS A 52 2.00 -3.94 9.41
CA LYS A 52 2.21 -2.60 8.86
C LYS A 52 1.86 -2.53 7.38
N TYR A 53 2.47 -3.38 6.56
CA TYR A 53 2.20 -3.52 5.13
C TYR A 53 0.72 -3.80 4.92
N THR A 54 0.17 -4.80 5.63
CA THR A 54 -1.24 -5.17 5.51
C THR A 54 -2.14 -3.98 5.83
N THR A 55 -1.93 -3.28 6.95
CA THR A 55 -2.78 -2.13 7.30
C THR A 55 -2.66 -0.98 6.29
N GLN A 56 -1.45 -0.68 5.81
CA GLN A 56 -1.24 0.46 4.92
C GLN A 56 -1.79 0.23 3.51
N ILE A 57 -1.53 -0.95 2.94
CA ILE A 57 -1.98 -1.29 1.59
C ILE A 57 -3.50 -1.52 1.57
N ASP A 58 -4.06 -2.16 2.58
CA ASP A 58 -5.51 -2.35 2.73
C ASP A 58 -6.26 -1.02 2.79
N GLU A 59 -5.71 -0.03 3.51
CA GLU A 59 -6.33 1.29 3.60
C GLU A 59 -6.32 2.03 2.25
N ILE A 60 -5.23 1.91 1.49
CA ILE A 60 -5.13 2.52 0.15
C ILE A 60 -6.15 1.90 -0.80
N ILE A 61 -6.22 0.56 -0.81
CA ILE A 61 -7.18 -0.19 -1.62
C ILE A 61 -8.62 0.20 -1.25
N SER A 62 -8.93 0.20 0.05
CA SER A 62 -10.24 0.59 0.56
C SER A 62 -10.58 2.03 0.16
N SER A 63 -9.63 2.96 0.26
CA SER A 63 -9.83 4.35 -0.14
C SER A 63 -10.09 4.50 -1.64
N MET A 64 -9.39 3.75 -2.49
CA MET A 64 -9.65 3.72 -3.93
C MET A 64 -11.07 3.20 -4.22
N GLN A 65 -11.48 2.11 -3.57
CA GLN A 65 -12.81 1.53 -3.75
C GLN A 65 -13.92 2.47 -3.24
N LEU A 66 -13.69 3.20 -2.15
CA LEU A 66 -14.61 4.22 -1.64
C LEU A 66 -14.75 5.43 -2.58
N ASP A 67 -13.69 5.79 -3.30
CA ASP A 67 -13.74 6.77 -4.40
C ASP A 67 -14.40 6.20 -5.69
N GLY A 68 -14.79 4.92 -5.65
CA GLY A 68 -15.54 4.22 -6.68
C GLY A 68 -14.67 3.67 -7.81
N TYR A 69 -13.39 3.43 -7.58
CA TYR A 69 -12.52 2.68 -8.50
C TYR A 69 -12.74 1.18 -8.33
N GLU A 70 -12.65 0.44 -9.43
CA GLU A 70 -12.66 -1.03 -9.42
C GLU A 70 -11.21 -1.53 -9.39
N ILE A 71 -10.86 -2.37 -8.43
CA ILE A 71 -9.54 -3.01 -8.39
C ILE A 71 -9.56 -4.27 -9.27
N VAL A 72 -8.69 -4.29 -10.28
CA VAL A 72 -8.61 -5.37 -11.27
C VAL A 72 -7.64 -6.46 -10.81
N ASP A 73 -6.45 -6.05 -10.36
CA ASP A 73 -5.39 -6.97 -9.95
C ASP A 73 -4.39 -6.25 -9.03
N ILE A 74 -3.67 -7.00 -8.21
CA ILE A 74 -2.62 -6.49 -7.33
C ILE A 74 -1.39 -7.37 -7.51
N LYS A 75 -0.28 -6.77 -7.95
CA LYS A 75 1.02 -7.42 -8.10
C LYS A 75 1.97 -6.93 -7.03
N ILE A 76 2.79 -7.83 -6.53
CA ILE A 76 3.74 -7.56 -5.44
C ILE A 76 5.12 -8.01 -5.88
N ASP A 77 6.11 -7.15 -5.63
CA ASP A 77 7.53 -7.50 -5.65
C ASP A 77 8.15 -7.11 -4.29
N SER A 78 9.18 -7.82 -3.88
CA SER A 78 9.89 -7.54 -2.63
C SER A 78 11.39 -7.43 -2.80
N LEU A 79 11.96 -6.46 -2.12
CA LEU A 79 13.39 -6.16 -2.12
C LEU A 79 13.93 -6.33 -0.71
N GLN A 80 14.93 -7.19 -0.55
CA GLN A 80 15.63 -7.34 0.71
C GLN A 80 16.64 -6.20 0.93
N ASN A 81 17.12 -6.08 2.16
CA ASN A 81 18.15 -5.13 2.58
C ASN A 81 17.80 -3.65 2.36
N GLN A 82 16.53 -3.30 2.57
CA GLN A 82 16.01 -1.94 2.44
C GLN A 82 15.99 -1.20 3.79
N GLY A 83 15.73 0.11 3.74
CA GLY A 83 15.73 0.99 4.92
C GLY A 83 17.14 1.43 5.34
N LEU A 84 17.21 2.44 6.23
CA LEU A 84 18.49 3.08 6.61
C LEU A 84 19.50 2.11 7.24
N SER A 85 19.02 1.07 7.94
CA SER A 85 19.84 0.03 8.56
C SER A 85 20.02 -1.22 7.69
N GLY A 86 19.43 -1.27 6.49
CA GLY A 86 19.44 -2.46 5.63
C GLY A 86 18.70 -3.67 6.22
N SER A 87 17.85 -3.47 7.23
CA SER A 87 17.16 -4.56 7.95
C SER A 87 15.68 -4.64 7.63
N MET A 88 15.19 -3.91 6.62
CA MET A 88 13.78 -3.91 6.23
C MET A 88 13.62 -4.60 4.88
N GLU A 89 12.43 -5.16 4.67
CA GLU A 89 12.01 -5.58 3.34
C GLU A 89 11.19 -4.43 2.73
N GLY A 90 11.56 -4.01 1.53
CA GLY A 90 10.77 -3.07 0.74
C GLY A 90 9.78 -3.84 -0.13
N PHE A 91 8.58 -3.29 -0.29
CA PHE A 91 7.56 -3.86 -1.16
C PHE A 91 7.18 -2.85 -2.24
N HIS A 92 7.09 -3.34 -3.46
CA HIS A 92 6.47 -2.65 -4.57
C HIS A 92 5.13 -3.29 -4.85
N THR A 93 4.06 -2.57 -4.56
CA THR A 93 2.69 -3.03 -4.79
C THR A 93 2.13 -2.28 -5.98
N VAL A 94 1.95 -2.97 -7.10
CA VAL A 94 1.30 -2.41 -8.29
C VAL A 94 -0.16 -2.79 -8.27
N ILE A 95 -1.03 -1.78 -8.18
CA ILE A 95 -2.47 -1.92 -8.18
C ILE A 95 -2.97 -1.57 -9.58
N LEU A 96 -3.59 -2.52 -10.26
CA LEU A 96 -4.32 -2.30 -11.50
C LEU A 96 -5.77 -1.97 -11.15
N TYR A 97 -6.31 -0.90 -11.75
CA TYR A 97 -7.65 -0.42 -11.46
C TYR A 97 -8.36 0.12 -12.70
N LYS A 98 -9.66 0.37 -12.58
CA LYS A 98 -10.50 1.10 -13.53
C LYS A 98 -11.26 2.23 -12.84
#